data_AF-A0A8T9Q4T3-F1
#
_entry.id   AF-A0A8T9Q4T3-F1
#
_cell.length_a   1.000
_cell.length_b   1.000
_cell.length_c   1.000
_cell.angle_alpha   90.00
_cell.angle_beta   90.00
_cell.angle_gamma   90.00
#
_symmetry.space_group_name_H-M   'P 1'
#
loop_
_entity.id
_entity.type
_entity.pdbx_description
1 polymer ?
#
loop_
_entity_poly.entity_id
_entity_poly.type
_entity_poly.pdbx_seq_one_letter_code
_entity_poly.pdbx_strand_id
1 'polypeptide(L)'
;MQEFYRREGEVGYSTNGHLVVQDLLQRREVVDKVMIFTDCQLWNSTGDGGTLAQAWLDYRRTVAPQARLYLFDLAGHGSAPLEVREGHGVALIAGWSDKVFDVLQALENGGSALTEIEKIDL
;
A
#
# COMPACT_ATOMS: atom_id res chain seq x y z
N MET A 1 22.38 -9.59 -3.97
CA MET A 1 21.63 -10.68 -4.63
C MET A 1 21.56 -11.95 -3.80
N GLN A 2 22.65 -12.45 -3.19
CA GLN A 2 22.61 -13.69 -2.39
C GLN A 2 21.87 -13.61 -1.04
N GLU A 3 21.67 -12.41 -0.49
CA GLU A 3 21.10 -12.25 0.87
C GLU A 3 19.57 -12.29 0.91
N PHE A 4 18.89 -11.93 -0.18
CA PHE A 4 17.43 -12.03 -0.31
C PHE A 4 16.96 -13.49 -0.42
N TYR A 5 17.64 -14.31 -1.22
CA TYR A 5 17.33 -15.75 -1.38
C TYR A 5 17.54 -16.57 -0.10
N ARG A 6 18.43 -16.13 0.80
CA ARG A 6 18.69 -16.81 2.07
C ARG A 6 17.51 -16.75 3.04
N ARG A 7 16.58 -15.81 2.86
CA ARG A 7 15.38 -15.63 3.72
C ARG A 7 14.08 -16.16 3.11
N GLU A 8 14.10 -16.67 1.88
CA GLU A 8 12.92 -17.30 1.25
C GLU A 8 12.41 -18.56 2.00
N GLY A 9 13.20 -19.09 2.94
CA GLY A 9 12.80 -20.19 3.83
C GLY A 9 12.41 -19.77 5.26
N GLU A 10 12.50 -18.48 5.62
CA GLU A 10 12.00 -17.93 6.90
C GLU A 10 10.56 -17.41 6.77
N VAL A 11 10.02 -17.36 5.55
CA VAL A 11 8.66 -16.93 5.24
C VAL A 11 7.72 -18.13 5.22
N GLY A 12 6.90 -18.25 6.27
CA GLY A 12 5.95 -19.35 6.46
C GLY A 12 4.58 -18.94 7.01
N TYR A 13 4.31 -17.63 7.10
CA TYR A 13 3.07 -17.09 7.64
C TYR A 13 2.49 -16.03 6.68
N SER A 14 1.18 -15.84 6.69
CA SER A 14 0.51 -14.94 5.76
C SER A 14 0.92 -13.47 5.98
N THR A 15 0.92 -12.66 4.92
CA THR A 15 1.37 -11.26 4.95
C THR A 15 0.29 -10.35 5.57
N ASN A 16 0.35 -10.13 6.89
CA ASN A 16 -0.59 -9.30 7.66
C ASN A 16 -0.33 -7.79 7.50
N GLY A 17 -0.50 -7.27 6.27
CA GLY A 17 -0.21 -5.85 5.95
C GLY A 17 -1.01 -4.83 6.76
N HIS A 18 -2.09 -5.24 7.43
CA HIS A 18 -2.90 -4.37 8.28
C HIS A 18 -2.21 -3.98 9.60
N LEU A 19 -1.24 -4.77 10.09
CA LEU A 19 -0.63 -4.57 11.40
C LEU A 19 0.16 -3.27 11.50
N VAL A 20 0.82 -2.84 10.42
CA VAL A 20 1.57 -1.57 10.41
C VAL A 20 0.65 -0.36 10.62
N VAL A 21 -0.53 -0.39 10.02
CA VAL A 21 -1.52 0.69 10.17
C VAL A 21 -2.18 0.63 11.54
N GLN A 22 -2.40 -0.57 12.08
CA GLN A 22 -2.88 -0.74 13.45
C GLN A 22 -1.89 -0.22 14.50
N ASP A 23 -0.58 -0.43 14.31
CA ASP A 23 0.45 0.14 15.21
C ASP A 23 0.37 1.67 15.24
N LEU A 24 0.30 2.30 14.05
CA LEU A 24 0.13 3.75 13.94
C LEU A 24 -1.14 4.24 14.63
N LEU A 25 -2.26 3.51 14.45
CA LEU A 25 -3.54 3.82 15.10
C LEU A 25 -3.44 3.69 16.63
N GLN A 26 -2.85 2.62 17.15
CA GLN A 26 -2.70 2.36 18.59
C GLN A 26 -1.81 3.40 19.26
N ARG A 27 -0.70 3.75 18.61
CA ARG A 27 0.24 4.77 19.09
C ARG A 27 -0.24 6.20 18.87
N ARG A 28 -1.29 6.37 18.05
CA ARG A 28 -1.77 7.67 17.55
C ARG A 28 -0.66 8.48 16.86
N GLU A 29 0.23 7.78 16.18
CA GLU A 29 1.36 8.38 15.47
C GLU A 29 0.83 9.04 14.19
N VAL A 30 1.11 10.33 14.00
CA VAL A 30 0.71 11.05 12.79
C VAL A 30 1.80 10.93 11.73
N VAL A 31 1.50 10.21 10.65
CA VAL A 31 2.34 10.14 9.45
C VAL A 31 1.55 10.61 8.23
N ASP A 32 2.22 11.34 7.34
CA ASP A 32 1.63 11.85 6.10
C ASP A 32 1.47 10.75 5.03
N LYS A 33 2.39 9.79 5.00
CA LYS A 33 2.50 8.79 3.94
C LYS A 33 2.85 7.43 4.51
N VAL A 34 2.08 6.42 4.13
CA VAL A 34 2.40 5.01 4.33
C VAL A 34 2.68 4.42 2.95
N MET A 35 3.84 3.79 2.79
CA MET A 35 4.26 3.15 1.54
C MET A 35 4.46 1.65 1.82
N ILE A 36 3.68 0.80 1.15
CA ILE A 36 3.73 -0.66 1.32
C ILE A 36 4.20 -1.27 0.00
N PHE A 37 5.30 -2.04 0.07
CA PHE A 37 5.87 -2.77 -1.05
C PHE A 37 5.54 -4.25 -0.92
N THR A 38 4.76 -4.80 -1.86
CA THR A 38 4.20 -6.15 -1.75
C THR A 38 3.92 -6.73 -3.13
N ASP A 39 3.75 -8.04 -3.21
CA ASP A 39 3.14 -8.74 -4.35
C ASP A 39 1.59 -8.73 -4.29
N CYS A 40 1.01 -7.88 -3.43
CA CYS A 40 -0.42 -7.75 -3.18
C CYS A 40 -1.10 -8.97 -2.55
N GLN A 41 -0.35 -9.99 -2.14
CA GLN A 41 -0.88 -11.16 -1.42
C GLN A 41 -1.02 -10.88 0.08
N LEU A 42 -1.81 -9.86 0.41
CA LEU A 42 -2.10 -9.49 1.79
C LEU A 42 -3.20 -10.39 2.36
N TRP A 43 -2.90 -11.05 3.47
CA TRP A 43 -3.81 -11.96 4.17
C TRP A 43 -4.08 -11.45 5.58
N ASN A 44 -5.24 -11.83 6.13
CA ASN A 44 -5.46 -11.80 7.56
C ASN A 44 -5.37 -13.25 8.07
N SER A 45 -4.29 -13.57 8.78
CA SER A 45 -4.06 -14.90 9.34
C SER A 45 -4.81 -15.17 10.65
N THR A 46 -5.33 -14.14 11.32
CA THR A 46 -5.96 -14.25 12.65
C THR A 46 -7.45 -14.53 12.58
N GLY A 47 -8.10 -14.30 11.43
CA GLY A 47 -9.53 -14.55 11.23
C GLY A 47 -10.44 -13.60 12.03
N ASP A 48 -9.87 -12.52 12.59
CA ASP A 48 -10.60 -11.51 13.36
C ASP A 48 -11.38 -10.50 12.48
N GLY A 49 -11.30 -10.65 11.16
CA GLY A 49 -11.95 -9.78 10.18
C GLY A 49 -11.24 -8.44 9.93
N GLY A 50 -10.10 -8.19 10.59
CA GLY A 50 -9.25 -7.02 10.35
C GLY A 50 -8.69 -7.00 8.92
N THR A 51 -9.05 -5.99 8.14
CA THR A 51 -8.49 -5.78 6.80
C THR A 51 -7.61 -4.54 6.79
N LEU A 52 -6.66 -4.49 5.85
CA LEU A 52 -5.87 -3.27 5.62
C LEU A 52 -6.80 -2.08 5.31
N ALA A 53 -7.89 -2.32 4.58
CA ALA A 53 -8.89 -1.30 4.26
C ALA A 53 -9.53 -0.72 5.53
N GLN A 54 -9.99 -1.58 6.44
CA GLN A 54 -10.62 -1.15 7.67
C GLN A 54 -9.63 -0.37 8.55
N ALA A 55 -8.44 -0.92 8.78
CA ALA A 55 -7.41 -0.26 9.59
C ALA A 55 -7.03 1.11 9.02
N TRP A 56 -6.92 1.22 7.69
CA TRP A 56 -6.62 2.48 7.01
C TRP A 56 -7.71 3.53 7.15
N LEU A 57 -8.98 3.14 6.95
CA LEU A 57 -10.10 4.05 7.11
C LEU A 57 -10.21 4.57 8.55
N ASP A 58 -10.01 3.71 9.54
CA ASP A 58 -10.03 4.11 10.95
C ASP A 58 -8.86 5.03 11.30
N TYR A 59 -7.65 4.72 10.84
CA TYR A 59 -6.47 5.57 11.02
C TYR A 59 -6.67 6.97 10.43
N ARG A 60 -7.13 7.08 9.17
CA ARG A 60 -7.40 8.39 8.57
C ARG A 60 -8.51 9.13 9.29
N ARG A 61 -9.59 8.46 9.66
CA ARG A 61 -10.72 9.09 10.34
C ARG A 61 -10.36 9.65 11.72
N THR A 62 -9.43 9.03 12.44
CA THR A 62 -9.22 9.31 13.87
C THR A 62 -7.85 9.88 14.24
N VAL A 63 -6.84 9.71 13.38
CA VAL A 63 -5.45 10.13 13.65
C VAL A 63 -4.94 11.07 12.57
N ALA A 64 -5.02 10.69 11.29
CA ALA A 64 -4.42 11.47 10.20
C ALA A 64 -5.32 11.57 8.94
N PRO A 65 -6.31 12.49 8.92
CA PRO A 65 -7.29 12.61 7.83
C PRO A 65 -6.70 12.86 6.44
N GLN A 66 -5.52 13.48 6.38
CA GLN A 66 -4.83 13.81 5.13
C GLN A 66 -3.79 12.77 4.72
N ALA A 67 -3.61 11.69 5.50
CA ALA A 67 -2.61 10.68 5.18
C ALA A 67 -2.91 9.96 3.86
N ARG A 68 -1.84 9.56 3.16
CA ARG A 68 -1.88 8.81 1.91
C ARG A 68 -1.29 7.41 2.10
N LEU A 69 -1.91 6.42 1.47
CA LEU A 69 -1.43 5.04 1.39
C LEU A 69 -1.05 4.72 -0.05
N TYR A 70 0.23 4.43 -0.28
CA TYR A 70 0.75 3.96 -1.56
C TYR A 70 1.01 2.46 -1.44
N LEU A 71 0.33 1.68 -2.26
CA LEU A 71 0.55 0.25 -2.39
C LEU A 71 1.32 -0.01 -3.68
N PHE A 72 2.53 -0.53 -3.58
CA PHE A 72 3.36 -0.90 -4.72
C PHE A 72 3.21 -2.40 -4.98
N ASP A 73 2.55 -2.76 -6.09
CA ASP A 73 2.41 -4.14 -6.58
C ASP A 73 3.66 -4.54 -7.38
N LEU A 74 4.61 -5.19 -6.72
CA LEU A 74 5.88 -5.59 -7.33
C LEU A 74 5.76 -6.81 -8.25
N ALA A 75 4.70 -7.59 -8.11
CA ALA A 75 4.51 -8.81 -8.88
C ALA A 75 3.65 -8.59 -10.13
N GLY A 76 2.95 -7.46 -10.22
CA GLY A 76 2.13 -7.08 -11.37
C GLY A 76 0.92 -8.00 -11.55
N HIS A 77 0.44 -8.61 -10.46
CA HIS A 77 -0.67 -9.56 -10.53
C HIS A 77 -2.02 -8.90 -10.82
N GLY A 78 -2.12 -7.57 -10.72
CA GLY A 78 -3.31 -6.81 -11.09
C GLY A 78 -4.49 -6.99 -10.13
N SER A 79 -4.37 -7.85 -9.11
CA SER A 79 -5.32 -7.98 -8.02
C SER A 79 -4.98 -6.97 -6.92
N ALA A 80 -5.76 -5.90 -6.82
CA ALA A 80 -5.65 -4.95 -5.72
C ALA A 80 -6.31 -5.55 -4.45
N PRO A 81 -5.59 -5.71 -3.33
CA PRO A 81 -6.19 -6.13 -2.05
C PRO A 81 -7.05 -5.02 -1.41
N LEU A 82 -7.11 -3.85 -2.06
CA LEU A 82 -7.88 -2.69 -1.64
C LEU A 82 -8.68 -2.15 -2.82
N GLU A 83 -9.97 -1.87 -2.62
CA GLU A 83 -10.71 -1.04 -3.55
C GLU A 83 -10.20 0.41 -3.45
N VAL A 84 -9.56 0.88 -4.52
CA VAL A 84 -9.18 2.28 -4.68
C VAL A 84 -10.46 3.08 -4.95
N ARG A 85 -11.05 3.64 -3.89
CA ARG A 85 -12.20 4.55 -3.99
C ARG A 85 -11.74 6.00 -3.84
N GLU A 86 -12.39 6.88 -4.58
CA GLU A 86 -12.18 8.32 -4.47
C GLU A 86 -12.39 8.79 -3.02
N GLY A 87 -11.49 9.65 -2.52
CA GLY A 87 -11.54 10.13 -1.15
C GLY A 87 -10.92 9.21 -0.09
N HIS A 88 -10.55 7.96 -0.41
CA HIS A 88 -9.90 7.04 0.54
C HIS A 88 -8.39 7.27 0.70
N GLY A 89 -7.78 8.16 -0.11
CA GLY A 89 -6.38 8.53 0.03
C GLY A 89 -5.43 7.37 -0.28
N VAL A 90 -5.86 6.44 -1.15
CA VAL A 90 -5.11 5.24 -1.52
C VAL A 90 -4.73 5.35 -2.99
N ALA A 91 -3.50 4.96 -3.32
CA ALA A 91 -3.05 4.74 -4.69
C ALA A 91 -2.40 3.36 -4.82
N LEU A 92 -2.74 2.65 -5.88
CA LEU A 92 -2.06 1.43 -6.31
C LEU A 92 -1.07 1.79 -7.43
N ILE A 93 0.19 1.39 -7.26
CA ILE A 93 1.26 1.63 -8.21
C ILE A 93 1.80 0.26 -8.65
N ALA A 94 1.78 -0.01 -9.94
CA ALA A 94 2.32 -1.25 -10.48
C ALA A 94 3.84 -1.14 -10.67
N GLY A 95 4.57 -2.10 -10.11
CA GLY A 95 6.02 -2.22 -10.22
C GLY A 95 6.81 -1.15 -9.45
N TRP A 96 8.12 -1.12 -9.74
CA TRP A 96 9.07 -0.15 -9.22
C TRP A 96 10.06 0.25 -10.31
N SER A 97 10.20 1.55 -10.55
CA SER A 97 11.16 2.14 -11.50
C SER A 97 11.58 3.53 -11.03
N ASP A 98 12.54 4.13 -11.73
CA ASP A 98 12.94 5.54 -11.55
C ASP A 98 11.79 6.53 -11.80
N LYS A 99 10.79 6.14 -12.61
CA LYS A 99 9.56 6.91 -12.87
C LYS A 99 8.59 6.98 -11.69
N VAL A 100 8.83 6.21 -10.63
CA VAL A 100 7.94 6.17 -9.46
C VAL A 100 7.75 7.56 -8.83
N PHE A 101 8.80 8.39 -8.84
CA PHE A 101 8.74 9.73 -8.28
C PHE A 101 7.84 10.66 -9.10
N ASP A 102 7.84 10.50 -10.43
CA ASP A 102 6.97 11.25 -11.34
C ASP A 102 5.50 10.89 -11.08
N VAL A 103 5.21 9.60 -10.92
CA VAL A 103 3.87 9.09 -10.57
C VAL A 103 3.41 9.63 -9.22
N LEU A 104 4.25 9.58 -8.19
CA LEU A 104 3.95 10.12 -6.87
C LEU A 104 3.66 11.63 -6.94
N GLN A 105 4.44 12.37 -7.71
CA GLN A 105 4.22 13.81 -7.92
C GLN A 105 2.90 14.10 -8.63
N ALA A 106 2.55 13.31 -9.66
CA ALA A 106 1.28 13.46 -10.37
C ALA A 106 0.08 13.22 -9.44
N LEU A 107 0.16 12.18 -8.62
CA LEU A 107 -0.87 11.83 -7.63
C LEU A 107 -1.10 12.92 -6.59
N GLU A 108 -0.03 13.53 -6.09
CA GLU A 108 -0.10 14.59 -5.10
C GLU A 108 -0.68 15.89 -5.68
N ASN A 109 -0.44 16.14 -6.97
CA ASN A 109 -0.97 17.30 -7.68
C ASN A 109 -2.40 17.11 -8.22
N GLY A 110 -3.08 16.03 -7.85
CA GLY A 110 -4.47 15.75 -8.23
C GLY A 110 -4.64 14.98 -9.55
N GLY A 111 -3.57 14.41 -10.10
CA GLY A 111 -3.65 13.44 -11.19
C GLY A 111 -4.23 12.12 -10.69
N SER A 112 -5.15 11.51 -11.42
CA SER A 112 -5.66 10.19 -11.05
C SER A 112 -4.58 9.14 -11.29
N ALA A 113 -4.38 8.22 -10.33
CA ALA A 113 -3.43 7.11 -10.44
C ALA A 113 -3.62 6.28 -11.71
N LEU A 114 -4.89 6.17 -12.14
CA LEU A 114 -5.30 5.42 -13.31
C LEU A 114 -4.81 6.07 -14.62
N THR A 115 -4.61 7.40 -14.63
CA THR A 115 -4.20 8.16 -15.82
C THR A 115 -2.72 8.03 -16.15
N GLU A 116 -1.86 7.76 -15.16
CA GLU A 116 -0.40 7.71 -15.39
C GLU A 116 0.09 6.31 -15.81
N ILE A 117 -0.70 5.26 -15.58
CA ILE A 117 -0.40 3.89 -16.07
C ILE A 117 -0.37 3.86 -17.60
N GLU A 118 -1.17 4.68 -18.29
CA GLU A 118 -1.21 4.74 -19.76
C GLU A 118 0.01 5.45 -20.39
N LYS A 119 0.83 6.15 -19.61
CA LYS A 119 1.98 6.92 -20.15
C LYS A 119 3.33 6.22 -20.01
N ILE A 120 3.39 5.09 -19.30
CA ILE A 120 4.66 4.40 -19.03
C ILE A 120 5.04 3.43 -20.17
N ASP A 121 4.13 3.15 -21.10
CA ASP A 121 4.47 2.50 -22.38
C ASP A 121 4.70 3.56 -23.48
N LEU A 122 5.97 3.92 -23.71
CA LEU A 122 6.52 4.41 -24.99
C LEU A 122 8.06 4.47 -24.97
#